data_AF-A0A954NT36-F1
#
_entry.id   AF-A0A954NT36-F1
#
_cell.length_a   1.000
_cell.length_b   1.000
_cell.length_c   1.000
_cell.angle_alpha   90.00
_cell.angle_beta   90.00
_cell.angle_gamma   90.00
#
_symmetry.space_group_name_H-M   'P 1'
#
loop_
_entity.id
_entity.type
_entity.pdbx_description
1 polymer ?
#
loop_
_entity_poly.entity_id
_entity_poly.type
_entity_poly.pdbx_seq_one_letter_code
_entity_poly.pdbx_strand_id
1 'polypeptide(L)'
;MPSGEPSTADPPSGQSHLSAQRTALNPLLIRDRRHHLLLKRGTQSLQDGRSLEAISHLQALLDASQDAFFWGNDASQPRGARSEVIGQFHSSPDSVRQDYERLFGDRAKDLFVRYLETCHDEFLVELTQRYGPSNSARDAAVHQLLLSHDTGHHLHAQEWARFLAADPFHWNGLSPSLKNLVDRHLSEAVAHDVSPTQRYRPEHFQSTQLVSHVSLDEQPRENPAPYPVPIWTARFDADLPASMSDQEDVLNNPDHTAANVISESHGTWMHHLMDFGLPVASVNDAIVADDVLIFRDFTHARAVNLFTGQEIWRYACESSLAAAARSLEQPGHGHQGNSLDFHARFSGNSVFGRLATDEHCVFLIDQYTSRSPFPDQLVALPVRNRTAETSGTSTDLHLANPLWMRGTHSGIDHDDLRDAAFLGCPLCVDGRLYLLVEADQQISLFALDAGTGRTIWKQPIALVERPVTEDALRLRTSCTP
;
A
#
# COMPACT_ATOMS: atom_id res chain seq x y z
N MET A 1 -67.44 2.32 22.72
CA MET A 1 -66.02 2.70 22.62
C MET A 1 -65.43 1.87 21.49
N PRO A 2 -65.30 2.39 20.25
CA PRO A 2 -64.56 1.66 19.23
C PRO A 2 -63.06 1.86 19.49
N SER A 3 -62.37 0.73 19.60
CA SER A 3 -60.92 0.60 19.74
C SER A 3 -60.25 1.15 18.49
N GLY A 4 -59.45 2.20 18.62
CA GLY A 4 -58.58 2.68 17.55
C GLY A 4 -57.44 1.71 17.33
N GLU A 5 -57.36 1.13 16.13
CA GLU A 5 -56.16 0.45 15.67
C GLU A 5 -55.00 1.45 15.54
N PRO A 6 -53.77 1.09 15.94
CA PRO A 6 -52.62 1.96 15.74
C PRO A 6 -52.29 2.01 14.24
N SER A 7 -52.33 3.21 13.68
CA SER A 7 -51.83 3.56 12.36
C SER A 7 -50.42 2.98 12.21
N THR A 8 -50.28 1.99 11.33
CA THR A 8 -49.00 1.52 10.81
C THR A 8 -48.33 2.70 10.13
N ALA A 9 -47.28 3.23 10.74
CA ALA A 9 -46.42 4.24 10.11
C ALA A 9 -45.91 3.65 8.79
N ASP A 10 -46.20 4.35 7.69
CA ASP A 10 -45.62 4.03 6.39
C ASP A 10 -44.10 3.92 6.53
N PRO A 11 -43.45 2.93 5.90
CA PRO A 11 -42.00 2.86 5.89
C PRO A 11 -41.43 4.18 5.34
N PRO A 12 -40.36 4.72 5.96
CA PRO A 12 -39.79 5.99 5.50
C PRO A 12 -39.47 5.90 4.01
N SER A 13 -40.00 6.85 3.25
CA SER A 13 -39.79 6.96 1.81
C SER A 13 -38.29 6.93 1.47
N GLY A 14 -37.92 6.46 0.27
CA GLY A 14 -36.51 6.35 -0.13
C GLY A 14 -35.69 7.65 0.02
N GLN A 15 -36.33 8.82 -0.06
CA GLN A 15 -35.71 10.12 0.20
C GLN A 15 -35.35 10.35 1.68
N SER A 16 -36.16 9.84 2.62
CA SER A 16 -35.88 9.91 4.06
C SER A 16 -34.66 9.06 4.42
N HIS A 17 -34.55 7.85 3.85
CA HIS A 17 -33.37 7.00 4.01
C HIS A 17 -32.09 7.63 3.44
N LEU A 18 -32.16 8.20 2.23
CA LEU A 18 -31.01 8.90 1.63
C LEU A 18 -30.60 10.13 2.43
N SER A 19 -31.56 10.90 2.96
CA SER A 19 -31.30 12.05 3.82
C SER A 19 -30.62 11.66 5.13
N ALA A 20 -31.09 10.58 5.77
CA ALA A 20 -30.47 10.02 6.98
C ALA A 20 -29.05 9.53 6.73
N GLN A 21 -28.83 8.79 5.63
CA GLN A 21 -27.52 8.30 5.23
C GLN A 21 -26.54 9.44 4.93
N ARG A 22 -26.98 10.47 4.21
CA ARG A 22 -26.18 11.68 3.96
C ARG A 22 -25.81 12.38 5.26
N THR A 23 -26.76 12.54 6.18
CA THR A 23 -26.53 13.19 7.47
C THR A 23 -25.50 12.43 8.31
N ALA A 24 -25.56 11.09 8.30
CA ALA A 24 -24.60 10.25 9.01
C ALA A 24 -23.19 10.28 8.41
N LEU A 25 -23.06 10.37 7.08
CA LEU A 25 -21.76 10.34 6.39
C LEU A 25 -21.10 11.72 6.28
N ASN A 26 -21.87 12.81 6.24
CA ASN A 26 -21.36 14.17 6.12
C ASN A 26 -20.22 14.55 7.08
N PRO A 27 -20.24 14.18 8.38
CA PRO A 27 -19.13 14.48 9.27
C PRO A 27 -17.87 13.64 9.01
N LEU A 28 -17.99 12.50 8.32
CA LEU A 28 -16.88 11.58 8.03
C LEU A 28 -16.18 11.89 6.70
N LEU A 29 -16.89 12.53 5.78
CA LEU A 29 -16.36 12.82 4.45
C LEU A 29 -15.40 14.01 4.47
N ILE A 30 -14.27 13.83 3.80
CA ILE A 30 -13.29 14.90 3.64
C ILE A 30 -13.76 15.82 2.52
N ARG A 31 -14.05 17.05 2.90
CA ARG A 31 -14.68 18.07 2.05
C ARG A 31 -13.82 19.31 2.04
N ASP A 32 -13.54 19.81 0.85
CA ASP A 32 -12.82 21.07 0.65
C ASP A 32 -13.77 22.13 0.09
N ARG A 33 -13.85 23.28 0.79
CA ARG A 33 -14.69 24.42 0.39
C ARG A 33 -14.25 25.00 -0.95
N ARG A 34 -12.94 25.03 -1.24
CA ARG A 34 -12.38 25.50 -2.50
C ARG A 34 -12.80 24.57 -3.63
N HIS A 35 -12.62 23.26 -3.48
CA HIS A 35 -13.07 22.27 -4.47
C HIS A 35 -14.57 22.38 -4.71
N HIS A 36 -15.37 22.59 -3.66
CA HIS A 36 -16.82 22.81 -3.80
C HIS A 36 -17.14 24.03 -4.67
N LEU A 37 -16.45 25.15 -4.42
CA LEU A 37 -16.66 26.38 -5.17
C LEU A 37 -16.20 26.25 -6.62
N LEU A 38 -15.08 25.59 -6.87
CA LEU A 38 -14.56 25.33 -8.23
C LEU A 38 -15.52 24.45 -9.02
N LEU A 39 -15.95 23.32 -8.44
CA LEU A 39 -16.90 22.42 -9.07
C LEU A 39 -18.22 23.14 -9.37
N LYS A 40 -18.80 23.85 -8.38
CA LYS A 40 -20.06 24.59 -8.57
C LYS A 40 -19.95 25.65 -9.67
N ARG A 41 -18.86 26.43 -9.70
CA ARG A 41 -18.65 27.47 -10.72
C ARG A 41 -18.40 26.87 -12.10
N GLY A 42 -17.62 25.78 -12.17
CA GLY A 42 -17.37 25.04 -13.41
C GLY A 42 -18.66 24.50 -14.01
N THR A 43 -19.47 23.80 -13.21
CA THR A 43 -20.76 23.26 -13.64
C THR A 43 -21.74 24.36 -14.07
N GLN A 44 -21.86 25.45 -13.31
CA GLN A 44 -22.71 26.57 -13.70
C GLN A 44 -22.25 27.19 -15.03
N SER A 45 -20.93 27.35 -15.21
CA SER A 45 -20.39 27.93 -16.44
C SER A 45 -20.63 27.03 -17.65
N LEU A 46 -20.59 25.70 -17.49
CA LEU A 46 -20.98 24.75 -18.54
C LEU A 46 -22.45 24.91 -18.91
N GLN A 47 -23.33 25.00 -17.91
CA GLN A 47 -24.77 25.20 -18.12
C GLN A 47 -25.09 26.53 -18.81
N ASP A 48 -24.33 27.58 -18.51
CA ASP A 48 -24.45 28.89 -19.13
C ASP A 48 -23.81 28.98 -20.53
N GLY A 49 -23.21 27.89 -21.03
CA GLY A 49 -22.51 27.86 -22.33
C GLY A 49 -21.15 28.57 -22.34
N ARG A 50 -20.60 28.92 -21.17
CA ARG A 50 -19.30 29.57 -21.00
C ARG A 50 -18.18 28.53 -20.87
N SER A 51 -17.88 27.86 -21.97
CA SER A 51 -16.95 26.70 -22.03
C SER A 51 -15.56 27.01 -21.47
N LEU A 52 -14.93 28.12 -21.85
CA LEU A 52 -13.56 28.46 -21.41
C LEU A 52 -13.45 28.67 -19.90
N GLU A 53 -14.41 29.40 -19.30
CA GLU A 53 -14.46 29.62 -17.84
C GLU A 53 -14.72 28.31 -17.10
N ALA A 54 -15.64 27.49 -17.61
CA ALA A 54 -15.91 26.16 -17.09
C ALA A 54 -14.65 25.29 -17.06
N ILE A 55 -13.98 25.16 -18.21
CA ILE A 55 -12.78 24.35 -18.37
C ILE A 55 -11.69 24.80 -17.39
N SER A 56 -11.48 26.12 -17.22
CA SER A 56 -10.50 26.64 -16.28
C SER A 56 -10.81 26.24 -14.82
N HIS A 57 -12.07 26.35 -14.38
CA HIS A 57 -12.46 25.97 -13.03
C HIS A 57 -12.35 24.46 -12.77
N LEU A 58 -12.75 23.65 -13.74
CA LEU A 58 -12.71 22.20 -13.66
C LEU A 58 -11.26 21.68 -13.71
N GLN A 59 -10.41 22.24 -14.57
CA GLN A 59 -8.99 21.90 -14.62
C GLN A 59 -8.27 22.24 -13.31
N ALA A 60 -8.57 23.38 -12.70
CA ALA A 60 -7.98 23.75 -11.41
C ALA A 60 -8.30 22.75 -10.29
N LEU A 61 -9.37 21.97 -10.44
CA LEU A 61 -9.70 20.88 -9.52
C LEU A 61 -8.87 19.62 -9.83
N LEU A 62 -8.70 19.28 -11.11
CA LEU A 62 -7.83 18.18 -11.53
C LEU A 62 -6.36 18.42 -11.15
N ASP A 63 -5.91 19.68 -11.17
CA ASP A 63 -4.57 20.10 -10.80
C ASP A 63 -4.31 20.10 -9.27
N ALA A 64 -5.35 20.03 -8.43
CA ALA A 64 -5.20 20.05 -6.99
C ALA A 64 -4.43 18.81 -6.49
N SER A 65 -3.60 18.92 -5.45
CA SER A 65 -2.79 17.80 -4.94
C SER A 65 -3.59 16.68 -4.26
N GLN A 66 -4.83 16.96 -3.88
CA GLN A 66 -5.73 16.03 -3.20
C GLN A 66 -7.15 16.12 -3.78
N ASP A 67 -7.88 15.00 -3.75
CA ASP A 67 -9.30 14.98 -4.08
C ASP A 67 -10.17 15.23 -2.83
N ALA A 68 -11.44 15.56 -3.05
CA ALA A 68 -12.43 15.75 -1.99
C ALA A 68 -13.76 15.10 -2.38
N PHE A 69 -14.59 14.75 -1.40
CA PHE A 69 -15.87 14.08 -1.63
C PHE A 69 -17.04 15.06 -1.75
N PHE A 70 -17.95 14.74 -2.67
CA PHE A 70 -19.13 15.53 -2.99
C PHE A 70 -20.37 14.65 -3.12
N TRP A 71 -21.50 15.22 -2.74
CA TRP A 71 -22.81 14.66 -3.04
C TRP A 71 -23.30 15.28 -4.33
N GLY A 72 -23.46 14.47 -5.37
CA GLY A 72 -24.20 14.88 -6.56
C GLY A 72 -25.67 15.18 -6.21
N ASN A 73 -26.32 15.99 -7.04
CA ASN A 73 -27.77 16.18 -6.95
C ASN A 73 -28.42 14.80 -7.09
N ASP A 74 -29.14 14.36 -6.06
CA ASP A 74 -29.81 13.04 -5.96
C ASP A 74 -28.90 11.79 -5.91
N ALA A 75 -27.58 11.93 -5.78
CA ALA A 75 -26.69 10.77 -5.64
C ALA A 75 -26.91 10.01 -4.31
N SER A 76 -26.99 8.68 -4.39
CA SER A 76 -27.09 7.79 -3.23
C SER A 76 -25.77 7.60 -2.49
N GLN A 77 -24.65 7.95 -3.13
CA GLN A 77 -23.30 7.83 -2.58
C GLN A 77 -22.48 9.07 -2.93
N PRO A 78 -21.51 9.46 -2.07
CA PRO A 78 -20.58 10.52 -2.38
C PRO A 78 -19.63 10.09 -3.51
N ARG A 79 -19.16 11.05 -4.30
CA ARG A 79 -18.18 10.86 -5.38
C ARG A 79 -16.98 11.77 -5.16
N GLY A 80 -15.80 11.34 -5.57
CA GLY A 80 -14.63 12.22 -5.65
C GLY A 80 -14.89 13.35 -6.64
N ALA A 81 -14.41 14.55 -6.35
CA ALA A 81 -14.61 15.69 -7.25
C ALA A 81 -13.91 15.48 -8.59
N ARG A 82 -12.74 14.85 -8.62
CA ARG A 82 -12.07 14.57 -9.90
C ARG A 82 -12.93 13.65 -10.77
N SER A 83 -13.49 12.59 -10.19
CA SER A 83 -14.41 11.70 -10.89
C SER A 83 -15.67 12.43 -11.38
N GLU A 84 -16.19 13.37 -10.59
CA GLU A 84 -17.32 14.21 -10.98
C GLU A 84 -16.97 15.14 -12.16
N VAL A 85 -15.79 15.77 -12.12
CA VAL A 85 -15.27 16.60 -13.23
C VAL A 85 -15.13 15.78 -14.51
N ILE A 86 -14.53 14.60 -14.42
CA ILE A 86 -14.36 13.68 -15.56
C ILE A 86 -15.74 13.32 -16.14
N GLY A 87 -16.72 12.97 -15.28
CA GLY A 87 -18.10 12.69 -15.71
C GLY A 87 -18.78 13.87 -16.41
N GLN A 88 -18.52 15.11 -15.96
CA GLN A 88 -19.03 16.31 -16.63
C GLN A 88 -18.42 16.48 -18.02
N PHE A 89 -17.12 16.21 -18.19
CA PHE A 89 -16.52 16.22 -19.51
C PHE A 89 -17.09 15.13 -20.42
N HIS A 90 -17.33 13.92 -19.91
CA HIS A 90 -17.88 12.80 -20.70
C HIS A 90 -19.29 13.11 -21.25
N SER A 91 -20.07 13.89 -20.50
CA SER A 91 -21.42 14.31 -20.89
C SER A 91 -21.47 15.66 -21.62
N SER A 92 -20.33 16.34 -21.77
CA SER A 92 -20.26 17.65 -22.44
C SER A 92 -20.26 17.52 -23.97
N PRO A 93 -20.75 18.54 -24.70
CA PRO A 93 -20.67 18.59 -26.16
C PRO A 93 -19.23 18.62 -26.70
N ASP A 94 -19.04 18.14 -27.93
CA ASP A 94 -17.74 18.13 -28.62
C ASP A 94 -17.09 19.52 -28.74
N SER A 95 -17.88 20.60 -28.79
CA SER A 95 -17.36 21.97 -28.81
C SER A 95 -16.57 22.30 -27.54
N VAL A 96 -17.01 21.82 -26.37
CA VAL A 96 -16.30 21.97 -25.10
C VAL A 96 -14.98 21.20 -25.15
N ARG A 97 -14.95 20.03 -25.78
CA ARG A 97 -13.72 19.25 -25.97
C ARG A 97 -12.72 19.94 -26.89
N GLN A 98 -13.18 20.56 -27.97
CA GLN A 98 -12.33 21.35 -28.85
C GLN A 98 -11.75 22.57 -28.15
N ASP A 99 -12.52 23.22 -27.27
CA ASP A 99 -12.01 24.31 -26.44
C ASP A 99 -11.00 23.80 -25.39
N TYR A 100 -11.25 22.63 -24.80
CA TYR A 100 -10.32 21.99 -23.85
C TYR A 100 -8.98 21.69 -24.52
N GLU A 101 -9.02 21.07 -25.70
CA GLU A 101 -7.82 20.74 -26.48
C GLU A 101 -7.05 22.02 -26.88
N ARG A 102 -7.74 23.11 -27.23
CA ARG A 102 -7.09 24.41 -27.50
C ARG A 102 -6.37 24.99 -26.29
N LEU A 103 -6.85 24.74 -25.07
CA LEU A 103 -6.25 25.28 -23.85
C LEU A 103 -5.14 24.40 -23.28
N PHE A 104 -5.28 23.07 -23.35
CA PHE A 104 -4.43 22.13 -22.63
C PHE A 104 -3.80 21.02 -23.49
N GLY A 105 -4.18 20.91 -24.77
CA GLY A 105 -3.70 19.85 -25.66
C GLY A 105 -2.18 19.81 -25.81
N ASP A 106 -1.53 20.96 -25.95
CA ASP A 106 -0.06 21.02 -26.08
C ASP A 106 0.65 20.48 -24.83
N ARG A 107 0.16 20.81 -23.63
CA ARG A 107 0.74 20.29 -22.37
C ARG A 107 0.52 18.79 -22.21
N ALA A 108 -0.68 18.32 -22.54
CA ALA A 108 -1.00 16.89 -22.52
C ALA A 108 -0.12 16.11 -23.50
N LYS A 109 0.13 16.69 -24.68
CA LYS A 109 1.01 16.12 -25.70
C LYS A 109 2.46 16.05 -25.22
N ASP A 110 2.97 17.12 -24.60
CA ASP A 110 4.33 17.12 -24.04
C ASP A 110 4.52 16.02 -23.00
N LEU A 111 3.52 15.82 -22.11
CA LEU A 111 3.55 14.73 -21.14
C LEU A 111 3.56 13.36 -21.82
N PHE A 112 2.75 13.17 -22.86
CA PHE A 112 2.73 11.91 -23.60
C PHE A 112 4.04 11.63 -24.34
N VAL A 113 4.66 12.65 -24.94
CA VAL A 113 5.97 12.51 -25.60
C VAL A 113 7.03 12.10 -24.57
N ARG A 114 7.08 12.76 -23.40
CA ARG A 114 8.00 12.38 -22.32
C ARG A 114 7.76 10.96 -21.83
N TYR A 115 6.49 10.56 -21.69
CA TYR A 115 6.13 9.20 -21.36
C TYR A 115 6.73 8.20 -22.37
N LEU A 116 6.60 8.45 -23.68
CA LEU A 116 7.15 7.57 -24.72
C LEU A 116 8.69 7.57 -24.73
N GLU A 117 9.34 8.68 -24.38
CA GLU A 117 10.80 8.79 -24.35
C GLU A 117 11.44 8.12 -23.13
N THR A 118 10.79 8.18 -21.96
CA THR A 118 11.36 7.67 -20.70
C THR A 118 10.73 6.39 -20.19
N CYS A 119 9.53 6.03 -20.67
CA CYS A 119 8.69 4.97 -20.12
C CYS A 119 8.42 5.12 -18.61
N HIS A 120 8.45 6.34 -18.08
CA HIS A 120 8.13 6.58 -16.68
C HIS A 120 6.62 6.77 -16.50
N ASP A 121 5.99 5.88 -15.75
CA ASP A 121 4.53 5.88 -15.50
C ASP A 121 4.01 7.16 -14.85
N GLU A 122 4.91 7.91 -14.21
CA GLU A 122 4.61 9.18 -13.60
C GLU A 122 3.97 10.19 -14.58
N PHE A 123 4.43 10.22 -15.84
CA PHE A 123 3.90 11.10 -16.87
C PHE A 123 2.56 10.59 -17.39
N LEU A 124 2.39 9.27 -17.47
CA LEU A 124 1.14 8.62 -17.85
C LEU A 124 0.05 8.89 -16.81
N VAL A 125 0.38 8.80 -15.51
CA VAL A 125 -0.58 9.09 -14.44
C VAL A 125 -0.93 10.57 -14.41
N GLU A 126 0.06 11.46 -14.54
CA GLU A 126 -0.23 12.90 -14.62
C GLU A 126 -1.14 13.22 -15.82
N LEU A 127 -0.84 12.65 -16.99
CA LEU A 127 -1.63 12.81 -18.21
C LEU A 127 -3.07 12.33 -18.03
N THR A 128 -3.28 11.16 -17.43
CA THR A 128 -4.61 10.56 -17.30
C THR A 128 -5.44 11.17 -16.18
N GLN A 129 -4.81 11.60 -15.08
CA GLN A 129 -5.51 12.23 -13.96
C GLN A 129 -5.77 13.72 -14.17
N ARG A 130 -4.80 14.46 -14.72
CA ARG A 130 -4.93 15.92 -14.92
C ARG A 130 -5.48 16.27 -16.28
N TYR A 131 -5.11 15.52 -17.31
CA TYR A 131 -5.44 15.81 -18.71
C TYR A 131 -6.25 14.69 -19.36
N GLY A 132 -6.93 13.87 -18.56
CA GLY A 132 -7.79 12.77 -19.03
C GLY A 132 -8.73 13.15 -20.18
N PRO A 133 -9.35 14.34 -20.18
CA PRO A 133 -10.22 14.77 -21.29
C PRO A 133 -9.56 14.99 -22.66
N SER A 134 -8.22 15.03 -22.74
CA SER A 134 -7.46 15.37 -23.96
C SER A 134 -7.35 14.21 -24.97
N ASN A 135 -6.94 14.54 -26.20
CA ASN A 135 -6.57 13.50 -27.19
C ASN A 135 -5.33 12.72 -26.76
N SER A 136 -4.33 13.39 -26.16
CA SER A 136 -3.09 12.72 -25.75
C SER A 136 -3.33 11.68 -24.65
N ALA A 137 -4.29 11.92 -23.75
CA ALA A 137 -4.69 10.90 -22.77
C ALA A 137 -5.35 9.68 -23.42
N ARG A 138 -6.18 9.87 -24.46
CA ARG A 138 -6.71 8.76 -25.27
C ARG A 138 -5.58 7.97 -25.93
N ASP A 139 -4.65 8.67 -26.58
CA ASP A 139 -3.57 8.03 -27.32
C ASP A 139 -2.63 7.25 -26.38
N ALA A 140 -2.38 7.78 -25.18
CA ALA A 140 -1.67 7.08 -24.12
C ALA A 140 -2.40 5.84 -23.62
N ALA A 141 -3.73 5.93 -23.41
CA ALA A 141 -4.55 4.78 -23.02
C ALA A 141 -4.58 3.70 -24.11
N VAL A 142 -4.61 4.08 -25.39
CA VAL A 142 -4.47 3.13 -26.51
C VAL A 142 -3.11 2.45 -26.50
N HIS A 143 -2.04 3.22 -26.29
CA HIS A 143 -0.69 2.67 -26.18
C HIS A 143 -0.60 1.64 -25.03
N GLN A 144 -1.14 1.95 -23.86
CA GLN A 144 -1.15 1.02 -22.73
C GLN A 144 -2.00 -0.22 -22.97
N LEU A 145 -3.18 -0.05 -23.55
CA LEU A 145 -4.04 -1.18 -23.91
C LEU A 145 -3.30 -2.18 -24.81
N LEU A 146 -2.60 -1.68 -25.82
CA LEU A 146 -1.83 -2.51 -26.75
C LEU A 146 -0.64 -3.18 -26.05
N LEU A 147 0.15 -2.41 -25.31
CA LEU A 147 1.31 -2.94 -24.57
C LEU A 147 0.89 -4.06 -23.61
N SER A 148 -0.13 -3.81 -22.78
CA SER A 148 -0.63 -4.81 -21.82
C SER A 148 -1.27 -6.01 -22.50
N HIS A 149 -1.93 -5.81 -23.64
CA HIS A 149 -2.46 -6.92 -24.43
C HIS A 149 -1.33 -7.82 -24.96
N ASP A 150 -0.28 -7.21 -25.49
CA ASP A 150 0.85 -7.92 -26.09
C ASP A 150 1.71 -8.64 -25.03
N THR A 151 1.82 -8.09 -23.82
CA THR A 151 2.55 -8.70 -22.70
C THR A 151 1.71 -9.70 -21.88
N GLY A 152 0.43 -9.90 -22.20
CA GLY A 152 -0.46 -10.80 -21.48
C GLY A 152 -0.99 -10.28 -20.13
N HIS A 153 -0.85 -8.98 -19.85
CA HIS A 153 -1.41 -8.33 -18.66
C HIS A 153 -2.89 -8.00 -18.85
N HIS A 154 -3.74 -9.03 -18.84
CA HIS A 154 -5.16 -8.92 -19.17
C HIS A 154 -5.95 -7.95 -18.27
N LEU A 155 -5.68 -7.94 -16.96
CA LEU A 155 -6.36 -7.03 -16.03
C LEU A 155 -6.03 -5.57 -16.32
N HIS A 156 -4.76 -5.26 -16.56
CA HIS A 156 -4.31 -3.92 -16.91
C HIS A 156 -4.90 -3.47 -18.25
N ALA A 157 -4.95 -4.37 -19.25
CA ALA A 157 -5.61 -4.11 -20.53
C ALA A 157 -7.12 -3.80 -20.35
N GLN A 158 -7.80 -4.51 -19.44
CA GLN A 158 -9.21 -4.24 -19.13
C GLN A 158 -9.42 -2.85 -18.50
N GLU A 159 -8.50 -2.38 -17.65
CA GLU A 159 -8.59 -1.04 -17.06
C GLU A 159 -8.52 0.06 -18.12
N TRP A 160 -7.56 -0.04 -19.05
CA TRP A 160 -7.46 0.91 -20.15
C TRP A 160 -8.62 0.81 -21.15
N ALA A 161 -9.15 -0.40 -21.37
CA ALA A 161 -10.36 -0.60 -22.15
C ALA A 161 -11.57 0.11 -21.51
N ARG A 162 -11.74 0.01 -20.19
CA ARG A 162 -12.79 0.73 -19.45
C ARG A 162 -12.60 2.25 -19.54
N PHE A 163 -11.37 2.73 -19.38
CA PHE A 163 -11.05 4.16 -19.51
C PHE A 163 -11.49 4.70 -20.90
N LEU A 164 -11.08 4.02 -21.97
CA LEU A 164 -11.40 4.42 -23.34
C LEU A 164 -12.90 4.36 -23.66
N ALA A 165 -13.62 3.37 -23.11
CA ALA A 165 -15.06 3.22 -23.33
C ALA A 165 -15.90 4.16 -22.47
N ALA A 166 -15.38 4.64 -21.33
CA ALA A 166 -16.10 5.52 -20.43
C ALA A 166 -16.31 6.93 -21.00
N ASP A 167 -15.42 7.40 -21.89
CA ASP A 167 -15.52 8.71 -22.56
C ASP A 167 -15.99 8.55 -24.02
N PRO A 168 -17.20 9.00 -24.38
CA PRO A 168 -17.70 8.94 -25.75
C PRO A 168 -16.77 9.62 -26.77
N PHE A 169 -16.07 10.69 -26.37
CA PHE A 169 -15.13 11.39 -27.24
C PHE A 169 -13.91 10.52 -27.56
N HIS A 170 -13.38 9.81 -26.56
CA HIS A 170 -12.30 8.85 -26.76
C HIS A 170 -12.74 7.71 -27.65
N TRP A 171 -13.87 7.08 -27.29
CA TRP A 171 -14.46 5.98 -28.05
C TRP A 171 -14.65 6.33 -29.53
N ASN A 172 -15.23 7.49 -29.82
CA ASN A 172 -15.50 7.92 -31.19
C ASN A 172 -14.22 8.15 -32.00
N GLY A 173 -13.13 8.54 -31.33
CA GLY A 173 -11.81 8.71 -31.96
C GLY A 173 -11.08 7.40 -32.30
N LEU A 174 -11.56 6.24 -31.84
CA LEU A 174 -10.91 4.96 -32.08
C LEU A 174 -11.20 4.39 -33.48
N SER A 175 -10.21 3.70 -34.06
CA SER A 175 -10.39 2.90 -35.27
C SER A 175 -11.28 1.67 -35.00
N PRO A 176 -11.92 1.07 -36.02
CA PRO A 176 -12.76 -0.11 -35.84
C PRO A 176 -12.03 -1.30 -35.21
N SER A 177 -10.74 -1.50 -35.51
CA SER A 177 -9.94 -2.58 -34.93
C SER A 177 -9.70 -2.37 -33.44
N LEU A 178 -9.44 -1.13 -33.01
CA LEU A 178 -9.27 -0.78 -31.60
C LEU A 178 -10.58 -0.90 -30.82
N LYS A 179 -11.72 -0.48 -31.40
CA LYS A 179 -13.04 -0.69 -30.79
C LYS A 179 -13.33 -2.16 -30.52
N ASN A 180 -13.06 -3.03 -31.50
CA ASN A 180 -13.21 -4.48 -31.32
C ASN A 180 -12.29 -5.05 -30.22
N LEU A 181 -11.08 -4.51 -30.07
CA LEU A 181 -10.17 -4.93 -29.00
C LEU A 181 -10.68 -4.49 -27.62
N VAL A 182 -11.14 -3.24 -27.50
CA VAL A 182 -11.76 -2.72 -26.27
C VAL A 182 -12.99 -3.56 -25.90
N ASP A 183 -13.90 -3.80 -26.84
CA ASP A 183 -15.11 -4.60 -26.61
C ASP A 183 -14.78 -6.03 -26.15
N ARG A 184 -13.72 -6.64 -26.70
CA ARG A 184 -13.25 -7.96 -26.28
C ARG A 184 -12.88 -7.96 -24.80
N HIS A 185 -12.00 -7.06 -24.38
CA HIS A 185 -11.56 -6.96 -22.98
C HIS A 185 -12.73 -6.64 -22.03
N LEU A 186 -13.66 -5.77 -22.45
CA LEU A 186 -14.86 -5.48 -21.65
C LEU A 186 -15.79 -6.70 -21.52
N SER A 187 -15.96 -7.49 -22.59
CA SER A 187 -16.79 -8.70 -22.56
C SER A 187 -16.18 -9.80 -21.67
N GLU A 188 -14.85 -9.95 -21.69
CA GLU A 188 -14.11 -10.89 -20.84
C GLU A 188 -14.21 -10.50 -19.35
N ALA A 189 -14.20 -9.20 -19.06
CA ALA A 189 -14.41 -8.68 -17.71
C ALA A 189 -15.81 -9.03 -17.18
N VAL A 190 -16.87 -8.86 -17.98
CA VAL A 190 -18.26 -9.20 -17.58
C VAL A 190 -18.42 -10.70 -17.35
N ALA A 191 -17.71 -11.56 -18.10
CA ALA A 191 -17.71 -13.00 -17.86
C ALA A 191 -17.07 -13.39 -16.51
N HIS A 192 -16.18 -12.54 -15.97
CA HIS A 192 -15.56 -12.72 -14.66
C HIS A 192 -16.34 -12.05 -13.52
N ASP A 193 -17.23 -11.11 -13.83
CA ASP A 193 -18.05 -10.34 -12.87
C ASP A 193 -19.42 -11.01 -12.56
N VAL A 194 -19.62 -12.26 -13.00
CA VAL A 194 -20.77 -13.08 -12.58
C VAL A 194 -20.58 -13.52 -11.13
N SER A 195 -21.16 -12.76 -10.20
CA SER A 195 -21.48 -13.08 -8.79
C SER A 195 -20.58 -14.10 -8.06
N PRO A 196 -19.77 -13.68 -7.07
CA PRO A 196 -19.04 -14.58 -6.16
C PRO A 196 -19.94 -15.55 -5.37
N THR A 197 -21.25 -15.30 -5.32
CA THR A 197 -22.23 -16.07 -4.56
C THR A 197 -22.68 -17.38 -5.21
N GLN A 198 -22.30 -17.68 -6.46
CA GLN A 198 -22.65 -18.95 -7.12
C GLN A 198 -21.52 -19.99 -7.16
N ARG A 199 -20.29 -19.66 -6.74
CA ARG A 199 -19.20 -20.64 -6.60
C ARG A 199 -19.08 -21.27 -5.21
N TYR A 200 -19.86 -20.82 -4.23
CA TYR A 200 -19.97 -21.46 -2.93
C TYR A 200 -21.31 -22.21 -2.82
N ARG A 201 -21.33 -23.47 -3.28
CA ARG A 201 -22.30 -24.45 -2.78
C ARG A 201 -21.62 -25.25 -1.67
N PRO A 202 -21.92 -24.98 -0.38
CA PRO A 202 -21.46 -25.82 0.71
C PRO A 202 -22.41 -27.01 0.84
N GLU A 203 -22.40 -27.91 -0.15
CA GLU A 203 -23.10 -29.18 -0.02
C GLU A 203 -22.12 -30.28 -0.41
N HIS A 204 -21.79 -31.14 0.57
CA HIS A 204 -20.85 -32.27 0.55
C HIS A 204 -19.43 -31.99 1.07
N PHE A 205 -19.32 -31.36 2.26
CA PHE A 205 -18.26 -31.78 3.19
C PHE A 205 -18.84 -32.88 4.10
N GLN A 206 -18.96 -34.10 3.56
CA GLN A 206 -19.00 -35.28 4.40
C GLN A 206 -17.56 -35.58 4.81
N SER A 207 -17.30 -35.36 6.10
CA SER A 207 -16.17 -35.94 6.80
C SER A 207 -16.14 -37.44 6.58
N THR A 208 -15.27 -37.91 5.69
CA THR A 208 -14.94 -39.33 5.59
C THR A 208 -13.44 -39.50 5.64
N GLN A 209 -13.03 -40.30 6.62
CA GLN A 209 -11.70 -40.85 6.81
C GLN A 209 -11.12 -41.50 5.54
N LEU A 210 -9.82 -41.79 5.65
CA LEU A 210 -9.01 -42.70 4.84
C LEU A 210 -8.29 -42.00 3.65
N VAL A 211 -7.03 -42.27 3.32
CA VAL A 211 -6.28 -43.52 3.46
C VAL A 211 -4.79 -43.18 3.64
N SER A 212 -4.23 -43.64 4.75
CA SER A 212 -2.87 -44.14 4.85
C SER A 212 -2.66 -45.25 3.80
N HIS A 213 -1.88 -45.04 2.74
CA HIS A 213 -1.14 -46.06 1.97
C HIS A 213 -0.54 -45.40 0.71
N VAL A 214 0.68 -44.88 0.84
CA VAL A 214 1.59 -44.77 -0.28
C VAL A 214 2.89 -45.42 0.17
N SER A 215 3.01 -46.72 -0.10
CA SER A 215 4.30 -47.40 -0.09
C SER A 215 5.07 -46.91 -1.31
N LEU A 216 6.06 -46.05 -1.08
CA LEU A 216 7.13 -45.79 -2.03
C LEU A 216 8.29 -46.71 -1.65
N ASP A 217 8.74 -47.51 -2.60
CA ASP A 217 9.94 -48.33 -2.51
C ASP A 217 11.10 -47.55 -1.90
N GLU A 218 11.55 -47.98 -0.72
CA GLU A 218 12.79 -47.53 -0.09
C GLU A 218 13.98 -48.12 -0.85
N GLN A 219 14.48 -47.38 -1.82
CA GLN A 219 15.92 -47.39 -2.09
C GLN A 219 16.57 -46.32 -1.22
N PRO A 220 17.67 -46.60 -0.51
CA PRO A 220 18.34 -45.61 0.34
C PRO A 220 18.99 -44.57 -0.58
N ARG A 221 18.25 -43.50 -0.88
CA ARG A 221 18.80 -42.28 -1.45
C ARG A 221 19.59 -41.57 -0.36
N GLU A 222 20.81 -41.19 -0.72
CA GLU A 222 21.70 -40.40 0.10
C GLU A 222 20.94 -39.24 0.77
N ASN A 223 21.21 -39.08 2.07
CA ASN A 223 20.60 -38.14 2.98
C ASN A 223 20.47 -36.75 2.32
N PRO A 224 19.27 -36.26 1.97
CA PRO A 224 19.13 -34.89 1.50
C PRO A 224 19.61 -33.97 2.63
N ALA A 225 20.46 -33.00 2.30
CA ALA A 225 20.89 -32.00 3.26
C ALA A 225 19.66 -31.46 4.02
N PRO A 226 19.70 -31.36 5.36
CA PRO A 226 18.55 -30.93 6.13
C PRO A 226 18.06 -29.59 5.58
N TYR A 227 16.77 -29.47 5.33
CA TYR A 227 16.13 -28.20 4.98
C TYR A 227 16.63 -27.11 5.96
N PRO A 228 16.94 -25.89 5.49
CA PRO A 228 17.34 -24.82 6.37
C PRO A 228 16.26 -24.65 7.44
N VAL A 229 16.64 -24.87 8.69
CA VAL A 229 15.75 -24.67 9.82
C VAL A 229 15.39 -23.18 9.84
N PRO A 230 14.11 -22.79 9.85
CA PRO A 230 13.77 -21.38 9.85
C PRO A 230 14.42 -20.68 11.03
N ILE A 231 15.09 -19.54 10.81
CA ILE A 231 15.91 -18.84 11.82
C ILE A 231 15.11 -18.48 13.09
N TRP A 232 13.78 -18.34 13.02
CA TRP A 232 12.94 -18.14 14.20
C TRP A 232 12.84 -19.36 15.14
N THR A 233 13.35 -20.51 14.72
CA THR A 233 13.51 -21.72 15.55
C THR A 233 14.94 -21.90 16.06
N ALA A 234 15.90 -21.13 15.55
CA ALA A 234 17.25 -21.10 16.11
C ALA A 234 17.21 -20.40 17.47
N ARG A 235 17.88 -20.99 18.47
CA ARG A 235 18.21 -20.28 19.70
C ARG A 235 19.14 -19.13 19.35
N PHE A 236 18.87 -17.95 19.89
CA PHE A 236 19.64 -16.73 19.68
C PHE A 236 21.15 -16.89 20.03
N ASP A 237 21.49 -17.88 20.85
CA ASP A 237 22.87 -18.21 21.26
C ASP A 237 23.69 -19.03 20.23
N ALA A 238 23.12 -19.44 19.09
CA ALA A 238 23.74 -20.45 18.22
C ALA A 238 24.93 -19.97 17.36
N ASP A 239 25.16 -18.66 17.25
CA ASP A 239 26.22 -18.09 16.38
C ASP A 239 27.48 -17.62 17.13
N LEU A 240 27.67 -18.00 18.40
CA LEU A 240 28.93 -17.71 19.09
C LEU A 240 29.92 -18.86 18.86
N PRO A 241 31.07 -18.63 18.20
CA PRO A 241 32.08 -19.67 18.01
C PRO A 241 32.53 -20.21 19.37
N ALA A 242 32.52 -21.54 19.50
CA ALA A 242 32.79 -22.29 20.74
C ALA A 242 34.23 -22.15 21.30
N SER A 243 34.99 -21.14 20.88
CA SER A 243 36.37 -20.88 21.30
C SER A 243 36.51 -19.50 21.95
N MET A 244 35.75 -19.21 23.01
CA MET A 244 36.13 -18.17 23.96
C MET A 244 35.95 -18.70 25.37
N SER A 245 37.04 -19.26 25.91
CA SER A 245 37.14 -19.82 27.26
C SER A 245 37.40 -18.75 28.33
N ASP A 246 36.95 -17.51 28.13
CA ASP A 246 37.12 -16.43 29.10
C ASP A 246 35.74 -15.89 29.52
N GLN A 247 35.21 -16.49 30.59
CA GLN A 247 33.87 -16.25 31.14
C GLN A 247 33.67 -14.86 31.79
N GLU A 248 34.68 -13.99 31.81
CA GLU A 248 34.57 -12.65 32.43
C GLU A 248 34.32 -11.51 31.43
N ASP A 249 34.62 -11.68 30.12
CA ASP A 249 34.40 -10.62 29.10
C ASP A 249 33.01 -10.70 28.42
N VAL A 250 32.34 -11.85 28.49
CA VAL A 250 31.00 -12.07 27.90
C VAL A 250 29.90 -11.28 28.62
N LEU A 251 30.05 -11.06 29.93
CA LEU A 251 29.08 -10.32 30.74
C LEU A 251 29.13 -8.80 30.54
N ASN A 252 30.17 -8.28 29.88
CA ASN A 252 30.34 -6.85 29.61
C ASN A 252 30.10 -6.48 28.14
N ASN A 253 29.68 -7.43 27.30
CA ASN A 253 29.33 -7.17 25.91
C ASN A 253 27.86 -6.70 25.82
N PRO A 254 27.59 -5.47 25.33
CA PRO A 254 26.22 -4.92 25.23
C PRO A 254 25.27 -5.74 24.33
N ASP A 255 25.80 -6.60 23.45
CA ASP A 255 24.96 -7.49 22.65
C ASP A 255 24.49 -8.74 23.42
N HIS A 256 25.25 -9.20 24.43
CA HIS A 256 24.85 -10.30 25.32
C HIS A 256 23.79 -9.87 26.33
N THR A 257 23.82 -8.61 26.77
CA THR A 257 22.83 -8.05 27.69
C THR A 257 21.50 -7.81 26.97
N ALA A 258 21.53 -7.23 25.76
CA ALA A 258 20.34 -7.06 24.93
C ALA A 258 19.63 -8.38 24.61
N ALA A 259 20.40 -9.44 24.34
CA ALA A 259 19.88 -10.79 24.13
C ALA A 259 19.09 -11.31 25.34
N ASN A 260 19.61 -11.09 26.56
CA ASN A 260 18.93 -11.49 27.79
C ASN A 260 17.61 -10.74 27.98
N VAL A 261 17.61 -9.41 27.75
CA VAL A 261 16.39 -8.59 27.85
C VAL A 261 15.32 -9.04 26.85
N ILE A 262 15.73 -9.36 25.61
CA ILE A 262 14.82 -9.89 24.59
C ILE A 262 14.28 -11.26 24.99
N SER A 263 15.15 -12.16 25.46
CA SER A 263 14.79 -13.52 25.86
C SER A 263 13.82 -13.54 27.04
N GLU A 264 14.06 -12.70 28.06
CA GLU A 264 13.17 -12.55 29.22
C GLU A 264 11.80 -11.98 28.81
N SER A 265 11.80 -10.95 27.96
CA SER A 265 10.56 -10.35 27.46
C SER A 265 9.75 -11.33 26.58
N HIS A 266 10.42 -12.05 25.68
CA HIS A 266 9.81 -13.12 24.88
C HIS A 266 9.22 -14.23 25.76
N GLY A 267 9.96 -14.68 26.78
CA GLY A 267 9.48 -15.68 27.73
C GLY A 267 8.24 -15.21 28.48
N THR A 268 8.23 -13.97 28.95
CA THR A 268 7.08 -13.36 29.63
C THR A 268 5.86 -13.27 28.71
N TRP A 269 6.06 -12.84 27.46
CA TRP A 269 5.01 -12.79 26.45
C TRP A 269 4.45 -14.19 26.13
N MET A 270 5.32 -15.18 25.94
CA MET A 270 4.92 -16.54 25.62
C MET A 270 4.13 -17.19 26.78
N HIS A 271 4.60 -17.03 28.02
CA HIS A 271 3.88 -17.49 29.21
C HIS A 271 2.49 -16.86 29.31
N HIS A 272 2.39 -15.54 29.10
CA HIS A 272 1.11 -14.85 29.06
C HIS A 272 0.16 -15.45 28.01
N LEU A 273 0.61 -15.68 26.78
CA LEU A 273 -0.24 -16.30 25.75
C LEU A 273 -0.69 -17.72 26.15
N MET A 274 0.22 -18.54 26.69
CA MET A 274 -0.10 -19.89 27.13
C MET A 274 -1.11 -19.92 28.29
N ASP A 275 -0.95 -19.04 29.29
CA ASP A 275 -1.83 -18.94 30.45
C ASP A 275 -3.27 -18.57 30.05
N PHE A 276 -3.43 -17.80 28.98
CA PHE A 276 -4.73 -17.40 28.42
C PHE A 276 -5.21 -18.28 27.26
N GLY A 277 -4.49 -19.35 26.90
CA GLY A 277 -4.85 -20.25 25.80
C GLY A 277 -4.88 -19.55 24.43
N LEU A 278 -4.10 -18.48 24.27
CA LEU A 278 -3.99 -17.71 23.04
C LEU A 278 -2.96 -18.37 22.10
N PRO A 279 -3.14 -18.25 20.77
CA PRO A 279 -2.18 -18.80 19.81
C PRO A 279 -0.84 -18.07 19.91
N VAL A 280 0.26 -18.84 19.92
CA VAL A 280 1.63 -18.31 19.80
C VAL A 280 1.93 -18.13 18.31
N ALA A 281 1.58 -16.96 17.79
CA ALA A 281 1.84 -16.56 16.41
C ALA A 281 2.54 -15.20 16.37
N SER A 282 3.37 -14.99 15.35
CA SER A 282 4.05 -13.72 15.08
C SER A 282 3.56 -13.15 13.76
N VAL A 283 3.38 -11.83 13.68
CA VAL A 283 2.96 -11.12 12.46
C VAL A 283 4.15 -10.79 11.54
N ASN A 284 5.28 -11.48 11.72
CA ASN A 284 6.47 -11.24 10.92
C ASN A 284 6.43 -12.12 9.68
N ASP A 285 6.38 -11.47 8.52
CA ASP A 285 6.30 -12.14 7.23
C ASP A 285 7.66 -12.05 6.52
N ALA A 286 8.19 -13.21 6.13
CA ALA A 286 9.28 -13.25 5.15
C ALA A 286 8.70 -13.20 3.74
N ILE A 287 9.44 -12.61 2.81
CA ILE A 287 9.08 -12.56 1.40
C ILE A 287 10.16 -13.24 0.57
N VAL A 288 9.74 -13.90 -0.50
CA VAL A 288 10.66 -14.48 -1.49
C VAL A 288 10.48 -13.73 -2.79
N ALA A 289 11.58 -13.23 -3.34
CA ALA A 289 11.64 -12.61 -4.66
C ALA A 289 12.75 -13.29 -5.45
N ASP A 290 12.39 -13.98 -6.54
CA ASP A 290 13.27 -14.88 -7.28
C ASP A 290 13.91 -15.96 -6.37
N ASP A 291 15.24 -15.99 -6.25
CA ASP A 291 15.99 -16.90 -5.39
C ASP A 291 16.41 -16.24 -4.05
N VAL A 292 15.83 -15.09 -3.71
CA VAL A 292 16.19 -14.31 -2.52
C VAL A 292 15.09 -14.38 -1.48
N LEU A 293 15.42 -14.85 -0.29
CA LEU A 293 14.59 -14.77 0.91
C LEU A 293 14.92 -13.48 1.67
N ILE A 294 13.95 -12.57 1.82
CA ILE A 294 14.06 -11.38 2.64
C ILE A 294 13.19 -11.50 3.88
N PHE A 295 13.74 -11.20 5.05
CA PHE A 295 13.03 -11.25 6.32
C PHE A 295 13.59 -10.24 7.32
N ARG A 296 12.84 -9.99 8.40
CA ARG A 296 13.33 -9.25 9.57
C ARG A 296 13.63 -10.19 10.72
N ASP A 297 14.74 -9.94 11.38
CA ASP A 297 15.05 -10.51 12.68
C ASP A 297 15.05 -9.42 13.77
N PHE A 298 15.54 -9.75 14.98
CA PHE A 298 15.56 -8.82 16.10
C PHE A 298 16.50 -7.61 15.93
N THR A 299 17.40 -7.65 14.94
CA THR A 299 18.50 -6.70 14.72
C THR A 299 18.42 -6.00 13.36
N HIS A 300 18.06 -6.72 12.29
CA HIS A 300 18.18 -6.25 10.92
C HIS A 300 17.00 -6.73 10.05
N ALA A 301 16.82 -6.07 8.91
CA ALA A 301 16.24 -6.71 7.73
C ALA A 301 17.38 -7.36 6.92
N ARG A 302 17.22 -8.60 6.48
CA ARG A 302 18.26 -9.34 5.73
C ARG A 302 17.70 -9.93 4.46
N ALA A 303 18.53 -9.95 3.42
CA ALA A 303 18.33 -10.79 2.26
C ALA A 303 19.38 -11.91 2.24
N VAL A 304 18.92 -13.13 2.05
CA VAL A 304 19.76 -14.32 1.91
C VAL A 304 19.39 -15.05 0.63
N ASN A 305 20.35 -15.71 0.01
CA ASN A 305 20.05 -16.62 -1.07
C ASN A 305 19.29 -17.84 -0.51
N LEU A 306 18.12 -18.12 -1.08
CA LEU A 306 17.17 -19.11 -0.58
C LEU A 306 17.76 -20.53 -0.55
N PHE A 307 18.65 -20.86 -1.49
CA PHE A 307 19.18 -22.20 -1.65
C PHE A 307 20.48 -22.44 -0.86
N THR A 308 21.31 -21.41 -0.71
CA THR A 308 22.63 -21.52 -0.06
C THR A 308 22.62 -20.99 1.37
N GLY A 309 21.63 -20.17 1.76
CA GLY A 309 21.60 -19.45 3.03
C GLY A 309 22.64 -18.33 3.12
N GLN A 310 23.41 -18.06 2.06
CA GLN A 310 24.42 -17.01 2.06
C GLN A 310 23.74 -15.63 2.12
N GLU A 311 24.19 -14.79 3.04
CA GLU A 311 23.70 -13.41 3.14
C GLU A 311 24.13 -12.60 1.91
N ILE A 312 23.15 -11.93 1.31
CA ILE A 312 23.34 -11.02 0.17
C ILE A 312 23.54 -9.60 0.69
N TRP A 313 22.68 -9.17 1.62
CA TRP A 313 22.79 -7.88 2.29
C TRP A 313 22.03 -7.88 3.62
N ARG A 314 22.34 -6.91 4.48
CA ARG A 314 21.57 -6.58 5.67
C ARG A 314 21.32 -5.07 5.77
N TYR A 315 20.20 -4.67 6.34
CA TYR A 315 19.84 -3.28 6.63
C TYR A 315 19.58 -3.14 8.14
N ALA A 316 20.24 -2.16 8.77
CA ALA A 316 20.10 -1.89 10.18
C ALA A 316 18.82 -1.09 10.42
N CYS A 317 17.83 -1.72 11.06
CA CYS A 317 16.58 -1.03 11.41
C CYS A 317 16.76 -0.30 12.74
N GLU A 318 16.50 1.01 12.76
CA GLU A 318 16.50 1.82 13.98
C GLU A 318 15.36 1.39 14.93
N SER A 319 14.24 0.91 14.37
CA SER A 319 13.14 0.29 15.12
C SER A 319 13.42 -1.12 15.65
N SER A 320 14.63 -1.67 15.42
CA SER A 320 14.93 -3.07 15.77
C SER A 320 14.75 -3.35 17.27
N LEU A 321 14.32 -4.59 17.57
CA LEU A 321 14.10 -5.03 18.95
C LEU A 321 15.41 -4.96 19.77
N ALA A 322 16.55 -5.26 19.14
CA ALA A 322 17.87 -5.14 19.75
C ALA A 322 18.26 -3.69 20.07
N ALA A 323 17.94 -2.72 19.19
CA ALA A 323 18.16 -1.30 19.49
C ALA A 323 17.32 -0.83 20.68
N ALA A 324 16.06 -1.28 20.76
CA ALA A 324 15.19 -1.00 21.91
C ALA A 324 15.72 -1.63 23.22
N ALA A 325 16.17 -2.89 23.18
CA ALA A 325 16.75 -3.57 24.33
C ALA A 325 17.99 -2.84 24.87
N ARG A 326 18.94 -2.48 23.99
CA ARG A 326 20.14 -1.71 24.36
C ARG A 326 19.82 -0.35 24.98
N SER A 327 18.73 0.29 24.56
CA SER A 327 18.31 1.59 25.10
C SER A 327 17.82 1.51 26.55
N LEU A 328 17.25 0.37 26.96
CA LEU A 328 16.79 0.15 28.34
C LEU A 328 17.94 -0.02 29.33
N GLU A 329 19.13 -0.37 28.84
CA GLU A 329 20.30 -0.67 29.67
C GLU A 329 21.15 0.58 30.00
N GLN A 330 20.90 1.72 29.33
CA GLN A 330 21.72 2.92 29.52
C GLN A 330 21.48 3.56 30.91
N PRO A 331 22.52 3.72 31.75
CA PRO A 331 22.40 4.33 33.07
C PRO A 331 21.89 5.77 32.97
N GLY A 332 20.77 6.08 33.65
CA GLY A 332 20.15 7.41 33.65
C GLY A 332 18.80 7.50 32.93
N HIS A 333 18.41 6.49 32.15
CA HIS A 333 17.07 6.40 31.54
C HIS A 333 16.11 5.49 32.33
N GLY A 334 16.59 4.81 33.36
CA GLY A 334 15.80 3.87 34.15
C GLY A 334 15.23 4.51 35.41
N HIS A 335 14.02 5.08 35.35
CA HIS A 335 13.14 5.22 36.52
C HIS A 335 11.71 4.73 36.14
N GLN A 336 11.36 3.56 36.68
CA GLN A 336 10.03 2.93 36.77
C GLN A 336 9.43 2.27 35.50
N GLY A 337 9.47 0.94 35.45
CA GLY A 337 8.45 0.13 34.76
C GLY A 337 8.63 -0.21 33.28
N ASN A 338 9.70 0.22 32.61
CA ASN A 338 9.91 -0.08 31.19
C ASN A 338 10.51 -1.48 30.98
N SER A 339 9.68 -2.52 30.99
CA SER A 339 10.03 -3.78 30.33
C SER A 339 9.95 -3.61 28.81
N LEU A 340 10.79 -4.33 28.07
CA LEU A 340 10.67 -4.41 26.61
C LEU A 340 9.29 -5.02 26.28
N ASP A 341 8.45 -4.32 25.54
CA ASP A 341 7.16 -4.86 25.08
C ASP A 341 7.37 -5.64 23.77
N PHE A 342 7.67 -6.93 23.90
CA PHE A 342 7.94 -7.83 22.76
C PHE A 342 6.78 -7.87 21.77
N HIS A 343 5.55 -7.88 22.28
CA HIS A 343 4.36 -7.90 21.44
C HIS A 343 4.22 -6.60 20.64
N ALA A 344 4.37 -5.45 21.29
CA ALA A 344 4.26 -4.14 20.64
C ALA A 344 5.32 -3.82 19.60
N ARG A 345 6.53 -4.36 19.78
CA ARG A 345 7.70 -3.99 18.97
C ARG A 345 8.02 -5.03 17.91
N PHE A 346 7.59 -6.27 18.11
CA PHE A 346 7.95 -7.37 17.23
C PHE A 346 6.75 -8.27 16.91
N SER A 347 6.31 -9.13 17.82
CA SER A 347 5.42 -10.23 17.43
C SER A 347 4.01 -9.82 17.04
N GLY A 348 3.48 -8.73 17.60
CA GLY A 348 2.14 -8.21 17.35
C GLY A 348 2.11 -6.91 16.56
N ASN A 349 3.27 -6.44 16.05
CA ASN A 349 3.36 -5.20 15.30
C ASN A 349 3.51 -5.47 13.81
N SER A 350 2.37 -5.51 13.14
CA SER A 350 2.29 -5.76 11.71
C SER A 350 2.85 -4.64 10.82
N VAL A 351 3.02 -3.42 11.35
CA VAL A 351 3.65 -2.32 10.59
C VAL A 351 5.14 -2.59 10.40
N PHE A 352 5.82 -3.08 11.44
CA PHE A 352 7.23 -3.48 11.37
C PHE A 352 7.44 -4.89 10.84
N GLY A 353 6.51 -5.81 11.11
CA GLY A 353 6.70 -7.22 10.85
C GLY A 353 6.52 -7.64 9.39
N ARG A 354 5.83 -6.82 8.58
CA ARG A 354 5.51 -7.17 7.19
C ARG A 354 6.41 -6.42 6.23
N LEU A 355 6.70 -7.09 5.11
CA LEU A 355 7.49 -6.58 4.00
C LEU A 355 6.63 -6.61 2.73
N ALA A 356 6.94 -5.75 1.77
CA ALA A 356 6.34 -5.78 0.43
C ALA A 356 7.42 -5.78 -0.63
N THR A 357 7.09 -6.22 -1.84
CA THR A 357 8.03 -6.26 -2.96
C THR A 357 7.30 -6.09 -4.29
N ASP A 358 7.99 -5.47 -5.25
CA ASP A 358 7.62 -5.40 -6.66
C ASP A 358 8.57 -6.25 -7.54
N GLU A 359 9.24 -7.24 -6.93
CA GLU A 359 10.30 -8.10 -7.50
C GLU A 359 11.64 -7.40 -7.76
N HIS A 360 11.69 -6.07 -7.75
CA HIS A 360 12.91 -5.29 -7.96
C HIS A 360 13.41 -4.66 -6.66
N CYS A 361 12.47 -4.20 -5.84
CA CYS A 361 12.67 -3.53 -4.59
C CYS A 361 11.90 -4.24 -3.47
N VAL A 362 12.44 -4.16 -2.26
CA VAL A 362 11.76 -4.52 -1.02
C VAL A 362 11.40 -3.24 -0.29
N PHE A 363 10.16 -3.16 0.17
CA PHE A 363 9.64 -2.02 0.91
C PHE A 363 9.34 -2.42 2.34
N LEU A 364 9.78 -1.58 3.27
CA LEU A 364 9.59 -1.79 4.69
C LEU A 364 9.38 -0.47 5.42
N ILE A 365 8.64 -0.52 6.53
CA ILE A 365 8.46 0.63 7.42
C ILE A 365 9.44 0.52 8.58
N ASP A 366 10.20 1.58 8.83
CA ASP A 366 11.13 1.72 9.94
C ASP A 366 10.73 2.94 10.80
N GLN A 367 11.52 3.22 11.83
CA GLN A 367 11.47 4.48 12.57
C GLN A 367 12.76 5.23 12.33
N TYR A 368 12.69 6.54 12.09
CA TYR A 368 13.92 7.32 11.93
C TYR A 368 14.70 7.44 13.25
N THR A 369 14.00 7.55 14.38
CA THR A 369 14.65 7.58 15.70
C THR A 369 13.81 6.81 16.72
N SER A 370 14.48 6.26 17.73
CA SER A 370 13.84 5.67 18.91
C SER A 370 12.98 6.66 19.72
N ARG A 371 13.05 7.96 19.41
CA ARG A 371 12.22 9.02 19.99
C ARG A 371 10.93 9.26 19.23
N SER A 372 10.82 8.79 18.00
CA SER A 372 9.57 8.88 17.25
C SER A 372 8.53 7.99 17.92
N PRO A 373 7.34 8.52 18.28
CA PRO A 373 6.33 7.73 18.97
C PRO A 373 5.64 6.72 18.04
N PHE A 374 5.91 6.77 16.73
CA PHE A 374 5.27 5.94 15.71
C PHE A 374 6.21 5.59 14.55
N PRO A 375 5.88 4.56 13.75
CA PRO A 375 6.57 4.27 12.49
C PRO A 375 6.43 5.44 11.52
N ASP A 376 7.54 6.05 11.12
CA ASP A 376 7.59 7.35 10.43
C ASP A 376 8.55 7.37 9.23
N GLN A 377 9.05 6.20 8.83
CA GLN A 377 10.02 6.07 7.75
C GLN A 377 9.63 4.91 6.82
N LEU A 378 9.43 5.20 5.54
CA LEU A 378 9.34 4.19 4.48
C LEU A 378 10.70 4.08 3.78
N VAL A 379 11.15 2.84 3.60
CA VAL A 379 12.46 2.52 3.04
C VAL A 379 12.28 1.56 1.87
N ALA A 380 12.94 1.86 0.74
CA ALA A 380 13.07 0.96 -0.38
C ALA A 380 14.51 0.41 -0.47
N LEU A 381 14.64 -0.91 -0.42
CA LEU A 381 15.90 -1.63 -0.54
C LEU A 381 15.90 -2.43 -1.85
N PRO A 382 17.05 -2.69 -2.48
CA PRO A 382 17.10 -3.54 -3.65
C PRO A 382 16.86 -5.02 -3.26
N VAL A 383 16.15 -5.80 -4.08
CA VAL A 383 16.07 -7.27 -3.88
C VAL A 383 17.47 -7.87 -4.00
N ARG A 384 18.21 -7.51 -5.07
CA ARG A 384 19.62 -7.88 -5.26
C ARG A 384 20.49 -6.63 -5.31
N ASN A 385 21.57 -6.63 -4.55
CA ASN A 385 22.50 -5.51 -4.51
C ASN A 385 23.37 -5.49 -5.78
N ARG A 386 22.94 -4.77 -6.83
CA ARG A 386 23.72 -4.61 -8.08
C ARG A 386 25.11 -3.99 -7.85
N THR A 387 25.33 -3.28 -6.74
CA THR A 387 26.63 -2.62 -6.48
C THR A 387 27.69 -3.55 -5.87
N ALA A 388 27.30 -4.71 -5.32
CA ALA A 388 28.23 -5.65 -4.69
C ALA A 388 28.94 -6.58 -5.68
N GLU A 389 28.42 -6.74 -6.91
CA GLU A 389 28.96 -7.69 -7.90
C GLU A 389 30.33 -7.28 -8.51
N THR A 390 30.84 -6.08 -8.22
CA THR A 390 32.12 -5.59 -8.80
C THR A 390 33.30 -5.57 -7.83
N SER A 391 33.13 -5.89 -6.54
CA SER A 391 34.21 -5.83 -5.55
C SER A 391 34.52 -7.20 -4.97
N GLY A 392 35.45 -7.91 -5.62
CA GLY A 392 35.89 -9.27 -5.28
C GLY A 392 36.75 -9.37 -4.01
N THR A 393 36.30 -8.83 -2.88
CA THR A 393 36.96 -9.03 -1.58
C THR A 393 35.93 -9.38 -0.50
N SER A 394 35.89 -10.68 -0.22
CA SER A 394 35.34 -11.32 0.99
C SER A 394 35.80 -10.60 2.26
N THR A 395 34.86 -10.03 3.03
CA THR A 395 34.69 -10.07 4.51
C THR A 395 33.92 -8.87 5.09
N ASP A 396 33.65 -7.82 4.32
CA ASP A 396 32.83 -6.70 4.80
C ASP A 396 31.35 -6.97 4.54
N LEU A 397 30.61 -7.12 5.64
CA LEU A 397 29.15 -7.07 5.71
C LEU A 397 28.56 -6.06 4.71
N HIS A 398 27.81 -6.53 3.70
CA HIS A 398 27.15 -5.66 2.74
C HIS A 398 25.93 -4.99 3.39
N LEU A 399 26.17 -3.84 4.04
CA LEU A 399 25.10 -2.97 4.50
C LEU A 399 24.34 -2.44 3.27
N ALA A 400 23.05 -2.72 3.18
CA ALA A 400 22.23 -2.22 2.09
C ALA A 400 22.01 -0.71 2.26
N ASN A 401 22.34 0.06 1.23
CA ASN A 401 21.93 1.45 1.15
C ASN A 401 20.52 1.52 0.55
N PRO A 402 19.58 2.27 1.16
CA PRO A 402 18.28 2.52 0.57
C PRO A 402 18.40 3.11 -0.83
N LEU A 403 17.58 2.60 -1.76
CA LEU A 403 17.41 3.19 -3.10
C LEU A 403 16.78 4.57 -2.98
N TRP A 404 15.79 4.68 -2.10
CA TRP A 404 15.15 5.92 -1.69
C TRP A 404 14.47 5.72 -0.34
N MET A 405 14.12 6.85 0.28
CA MET A 405 13.46 6.91 1.57
C MET A 405 12.40 8.01 1.56
N ARG A 406 11.26 7.78 2.23
CA ARG A 406 10.18 8.78 2.41
C ARG A 406 9.81 8.87 3.90
N GLY A 407 9.43 10.06 4.36
CA GLY A 407 9.03 10.30 5.75
C GLY A 407 9.92 11.30 6.48
N THR A 408 10.14 11.09 7.78
CA THR A 408 10.88 12.02 8.65
C THR A 408 12.31 12.31 8.16
N HIS A 409 12.98 11.32 7.55
CA HIS A 409 14.35 11.45 7.04
C HIS A 409 14.51 10.99 5.59
N SER A 410 13.77 11.62 4.68
CA SER A 410 13.91 11.37 3.24
C SER A 410 15.01 12.20 2.56
N GLY A 411 15.50 13.26 3.21
CA GLY A 411 16.36 14.26 2.54
C GLY A 411 15.65 15.07 1.45
N ILE A 412 14.35 14.83 1.24
CA ILE A 412 13.51 15.53 0.27
C ILE A 412 12.95 16.79 0.94
N ASP A 413 13.12 17.93 0.28
CA ASP A 413 12.52 19.18 0.71
C ASP A 413 11.01 19.12 0.53
N HIS A 414 10.25 19.57 1.54
CA HIS A 414 8.79 19.50 1.57
C HIS A 414 8.18 18.10 1.28
N ASP A 415 8.77 17.03 1.82
CA ASP A 415 8.20 15.68 1.77
C ASP A 415 6.77 15.63 2.35
N ASP A 416 5.78 15.21 1.55
CA ASP A 416 4.36 15.13 1.94
C ASP A 416 4.02 13.97 2.88
N LEU A 417 5.01 13.12 3.19
CA LEU A 417 4.98 12.06 4.21
C LEU A 417 5.78 12.43 5.46
N ARG A 418 6.38 13.63 5.51
CA ARG A 418 7.09 14.10 6.71
C ARG A 418 6.12 14.16 7.89
N ASP A 419 6.57 13.65 9.04
CA ASP A 419 5.81 13.58 10.30
C ASP A 419 4.51 12.74 10.21
N ALA A 420 4.32 11.98 9.13
CA ALA A 420 3.18 11.08 8.97
C ALA A 420 3.45 9.73 9.66
N ALA A 421 2.44 9.18 10.30
CA ALA A 421 2.49 7.83 10.85
C ALA A 421 2.01 6.81 9.81
N PHE A 422 2.85 5.83 9.53
CA PHE A 422 2.50 4.71 8.66
C PHE A 422 1.62 3.72 9.42
N LEU A 423 0.49 3.34 8.82
CA LEU A 423 -0.52 2.48 9.45
C LEU A 423 -0.44 1.01 9.01
N GLY A 424 0.51 0.67 8.16
CA GLY A 424 0.66 -0.68 7.63
C GLY A 424 1.78 -0.80 6.61
N CYS A 425 2.10 -2.04 6.25
CA CYS A 425 3.01 -2.33 5.15
C CYS A 425 2.39 -1.88 3.81
N PRO A 426 3.17 -1.31 2.88
CA PRO A 426 2.69 -0.95 1.56
C PRO A 426 2.11 -2.15 0.80
N LEU A 427 1.18 -1.87 -0.10
CA LEU A 427 0.76 -2.82 -1.14
C LEU A 427 1.41 -2.43 -2.47
N CYS A 428 2.16 -3.36 -3.07
CA CYS A 428 2.80 -3.18 -4.38
C CYS A 428 1.87 -3.70 -5.47
N VAL A 429 1.45 -2.85 -6.41
CA VAL A 429 0.67 -3.27 -7.60
C VAL A 429 1.12 -2.44 -8.79
N ASP A 430 1.47 -3.10 -9.89
CA ASP A 430 1.79 -2.47 -11.18
C ASP A 430 2.76 -1.27 -11.06
N GLY A 431 3.91 -1.48 -10.41
CA GLY A 431 4.92 -0.43 -10.23
C GLY A 431 4.53 0.70 -9.27
N ARG A 432 3.46 0.53 -8.50
CA ARG A 432 2.97 1.52 -7.53
C ARG A 432 2.92 0.96 -6.11
N LEU A 433 3.16 1.84 -5.15
CA LEU A 433 3.04 1.56 -3.73
C LEU A 433 1.84 2.28 -3.16
N TYR A 434 0.89 1.50 -2.65
CA TYR A 434 -0.25 2.02 -1.92
C TYR A 434 0.03 1.98 -0.42
N LEU A 435 -0.23 3.08 0.27
CA LEU A 435 0.06 3.26 1.69
C LEU A 435 -1.11 3.95 2.39
N LEU A 436 -1.45 3.47 3.58
CA LEU A 436 -2.30 4.21 4.51
C LEU A 436 -1.44 4.93 5.54
N VAL A 437 -1.61 6.24 5.63
CA VAL A 437 -0.86 7.08 6.56
C VAL A 437 -1.80 8.03 7.28
N GLU A 438 -1.49 8.32 8.54
CA GLU A 438 -2.13 9.35 9.34
C GLU A 438 -1.21 10.57 9.46
N ALA A 439 -1.71 11.73 9.09
CA ALA A 439 -1.07 13.02 9.34
C ALA A 439 -2.14 14.05 9.69
N ASP A 440 -1.89 14.90 10.68
CA ASP A 440 -2.85 15.94 11.13
C ASP A 440 -4.27 15.39 11.43
N GLN A 441 -4.36 14.22 12.09
CA GLN A 441 -5.62 13.52 12.37
C GLN A 441 -6.44 13.17 11.12
N GLN A 442 -5.79 13.08 9.96
CA GLN A 442 -6.36 12.67 8.70
C GLN A 442 -5.68 11.40 8.20
N ILE A 443 -6.45 10.32 8.07
CA ILE A 443 -6.00 9.11 7.37
C ILE A 443 -6.16 9.33 5.87
N SER A 444 -5.09 9.11 5.13
CA SER A 444 -5.06 9.25 3.67
C SER A 444 -4.45 8.01 3.02
N LEU A 445 -5.01 7.62 1.87
CA LEU A 445 -4.42 6.67 0.95
C LEU A 445 -3.46 7.42 0.01
N PHE A 446 -2.21 6.98 -0.02
CA PHE A 446 -1.20 7.45 -0.95
C PHE A 446 -0.95 6.39 -2.01
N ALA A 447 -0.72 6.82 -3.25
CA ALA A 447 -0.07 6.02 -4.26
C ALA A 447 1.27 6.68 -4.60
N LEU A 448 2.35 5.93 -4.43
CA LEU A 448 3.70 6.33 -4.81
C LEU A 448 4.17 5.53 -6.01
N ASP A 449 5.09 6.10 -6.78
CA ASP A 449 5.89 5.35 -7.74
C ASP A 449 6.87 4.44 -6.98
N ALA A 450 6.88 3.14 -7.27
CA ALA A 450 7.67 2.17 -6.52
C ALA A 450 9.18 2.32 -6.76
N GLY A 451 9.57 2.75 -7.97
CA GLY A 451 10.98 2.90 -8.34
C GLY A 451 11.65 4.14 -7.74
N THR A 452 10.90 5.23 -7.58
CA THR A 452 11.41 6.54 -7.15
C THR A 452 10.92 6.99 -5.78
N GLY A 453 9.85 6.38 -5.28
CA GLY A 453 9.16 6.78 -4.05
C GLY A 453 8.35 8.07 -4.20
N ARG A 454 8.22 8.65 -5.41
CA ARG A 454 7.52 9.93 -5.63
C ARG A 454 6.01 9.78 -5.45
N THR A 455 5.36 10.77 -4.83
CA THR A 455 3.90 10.77 -4.69
C THR A 455 3.22 10.98 -6.04
N ILE A 456 2.42 10.02 -6.45
CA ILE A 456 1.60 10.08 -7.67
C ILE A 456 0.28 10.79 -7.35
N TRP A 457 -0.41 10.32 -6.31
CA TRP A 457 -1.64 10.94 -5.82
C TRP A 457 -1.90 10.63 -4.35
N LYS A 458 -2.75 11.45 -3.74
CA LYS A 458 -3.22 11.31 -2.36
C LYS A 458 -4.75 11.44 -2.30
N GLN A 459 -5.40 10.47 -1.65
CA GLN A 459 -6.82 10.47 -1.37
C GLN A 459 -7.04 10.46 0.14
N PRO A 460 -7.51 11.57 0.73
CA PRO A 460 -7.99 11.57 2.10
C PRO A 460 -9.18 10.62 2.25
N ILE A 461 -9.20 9.75 3.27
CA ILE A 461 -10.26 8.74 3.47
C ILE A 461 -11.03 8.87 4.79
N ALA A 462 -10.39 9.35 5.86
CA ALA A 462 -11.05 9.49 7.16
C ALA A 462 -10.39 10.57 8.03
N LEU A 463 -11.18 11.17 8.92
CA LEU A 463 -10.69 11.97 10.04
C LEU A 463 -10.78 11.15 11.32
N VAL A 464 -9.82 11.34 12.22
CA VAL A 464 -9.77 10.64 13.50
C VAL A 464 -9.91 11.62 14.65
N GLU A 465 -10.65 11.24 15.69
CA GLU A 465 -10.86 12.10 16.86
C GLU A 465 -9.64 12.17 17.77
N ARG A 466 -8.83 11.11 17.76
CA ARG A 466 -7.60 11.01 18.54
C ARG A 466 -6.44 10.77 17.59
N PRO A 467 -5.34 11.53 17.75
CA PRO A 467 -4.14 11.31 16.98
C PRO A 467 -3.56 9.93 17.27
N VAL A 468 -2.83 9.40 16.31
CA VAL A 468 -2.18 8.09 16.37
C VAL A 468 -1.27 7.92 17.60
N THR A 469 -0.69 9.01 18.12
CA THR A 469 0.14 9.03 19.33
C THR A 469 -0.63 8.67 20.60
N GLU A 470 -1.96 8.84 20.60
CA GLU A 470 -2.84 8.52 21.72
C GLU A 470 -3.57 7.17 21.51
N ASP A 471 -3.43 6.53 20.34
CA ASP A 471 -4.07 5.27 19.97
C ASP A 471 -3.03 4.18 19.64
N ALA A 472 -2.51 3.54 20.69
CA ALA A 472 -1.47 2.52 20.58
C ALA A 472 -1.89 1.26 19.81
N LEU A 473 -3.19 0.97 19.69
CA LEU A 473 -3.66 -0.18 18.91
C LEU A 473 -3.51 0.10 17.41
N ARG A 474 -3.91 1.30 16.96
CA ARG A 474 -3.81 1.72 15.56
C ARG A 474 -2.37 1.71 15.04
N LEU A 475 -1.37 1.93 15.91
CA LEU A 475 0.06 1.85 15.58
C LEU A 475 0.60 0.43 15.36
N ARG A 476 -0.17 -0.60 15.69
CA ARG A 476 0.31 -1.99 15.71
C ARG A 476 -0.49 -2.90 14.78
N THR A 477 -1.77 -2.58 14.57
CA THR A 477 -2.67 -3.30 13.66
C THR A 477 -2.57 -2.77 12.24
N SER A 478 -2.30 -3.66 11.29
CA SER A 478 -2.13 -3.30 9.89
C SER A 478 -3.44 -2.79 9.33
N CYS A 479 -3.40 -1.58 8.83
CA CYS A 479 -4.34 -1.10 7.84
C CYS A 479 -3.64 -1.23 6.48
N THR A 480 -3.86 -2.36 5.79
CA THR A 480 -3.45 -2.50 4.39
C THR A 480 -4.48 -1.82 3.48
N PRO A 481 -4.04 -1.07 2.47
CA PRO A 481 -4.93 -0.36 1.54
C PRO A 481 -5.78 -1.26 0.66
#